data_AF-A0A2V8RZI7-F1
#
_entry.id   AF-A0A2V8RZI7-F1
#
_cell.length_a   1.000
_cell.length_b   1.000
_cell.length_c   1.000
_cell.angle_alpha   90.00
_cell.angle_beta   90.00
_cell.angle_gamma   90.00
#
_symmetry.space_group_name_H-M   'P 1'
#
loop_
_entity.id
_entity.type
_entity.pdbx_description
1 polymer ?
#
loop_
_entity_poly.entity_id
_entity_poly.type
_entity_poly.pdbx_seq_one_letter_code
_entity_poly.pdbx_strand_id
1 'polypeptide(L)'
;MLFVALLICSLNLCAQSASPAQPPQPTQAQAELYERWRANMREHQHTAYEAGKEYLAKYPNDEYAAYVRPWVEAYERAARKARFQQLLYKDKKYSEAYAAGREVLADEPENLKAIIDLASAAYLAAGAGDEAAKAAALALARKAVGLLEANPKVTDWQPFRNSADALGYLDFVIGDLILKDAPADAITYLRKAALSDSAVKQTPDVYARLAAAYAKSEYEPLARDFAERYAGKEATPESQAALAKIYPVLDRIIDAYARAVALSKDVPQYNAARSRWLQELTELYKSRHDGATDGLNDLITNVVNKPLPETTTP
;
A
#
# COMPACT_ATOMS: atom_id res chain seq x y z
N MET A 1 84.64 75.80 0.96
CA MET A 1 83.27 75.41 1.38
C MET A 1 82.73 74.44 0.34
N LEU A 2 83.27 73.22 0.31
CA LEU A 2 82.72 71.97 0.86
C LEU A 2 81.37 71.55 0.25
N PHE A 3 81.50 70.62 -0.71
CA PHE A 3 80.49 69.74 -1.30
C PHE A 3 79.84 68.84 -0.26
N VAL A 4 78.52 68.65 -0.32
CA VAL A 4 77.86 67.37 -0.01
C VAL A 4 76.66 67.20 -0.95
N ALA A 5 76.76 66.22 -1.85
CA ALA A 5 75.68 65.73 -2.68
C ALA A 5 74.80 64.78 -1.86
N LEU A 6 73.49 65.03 -1.84
CA LEU A 6 72.51 64.16 -1.17
C LEU A 6 71.99 63.13 -2.18
N LEU A 7 72.29 61.86 -1.90
CA LEU A 7 71.86 60.68 -2.63
C LEU A 7 70.41 60.36 -2.24
N ILE A 8 69.44 60.50 -3.15
CA ILE A 8 68.07 60.03 -2.96
C ILE A 8 67.94 58.67 -3.65
N CYS A 9 67.94 57.60 -2.86
CA CYS A 9 67.58 56.25 -3.31
C CYS A 9 66.07 56.16 -3.55
N SER A 10 65.68 56.10 -4.82
CA SER A 10 64.32 55.75 -5.22
C SER A 10 64.12 54.23 -5.06
N LEU A 11 63.36 53.83 -4.05
CA LEU A 11 62.80 52.48 -3.93
C LEU A 11 61.73 52.29 -5.03
N ASN A 12 62.12 51.68 -6.14
CA ASN A 12 61.17 51.07 -7.06
C ASN A 12 60.66 49.75 -6.44
N LEU A 13 59.56 49.82 -5.69
CA LEU A 13 58.74 48.63 -5.44
C LEU A 13 58.02 48.31 -6.75
N CYS A 14 58.53 47.33 -7.49
CA CYS A 14 57.76 46.65 -8.51
C CYS A 14 56.63 45.88 -7.80
N ALA A 15 55.44 46.48 -7.75
CA ALA A 15 54.22 45.74 -7.48
C ALA A 15 54.01 44.77 -8.65
N GLN A 16 54.45 43.52 -8.48
CA GLN A 16 54.00 42.42 -9.32
C GLN A 16 52.50 42.29 -9.08
N SER A 17 51.71 42.82 -10.02
CA SER A 17 50.32 42.42 -10.19
C SER A 17 50.32 40.91 -10.42
N ALA A 18 50.03 40.14 -9.36
CA ALA A 18 49.76 38.72 -9.48
C ALA A 18 48.56 38.59 -10.43
N SER A 19 48.80 38.03 -11.61
CA SER A 19 47.73 37.56 -12.49
C SER A 19 46.78 36.71 -11.64
N PRO A 20 45.45 36.85 -11.77
CA PRO A 20 44.53 35.94 -11.11
C PRO A 20 44.94 34.52 -11.49
N ALA A 21 45.20 33.68 -10.49
CA ALA A 21 45.55 32.28 -10.72
C ALA A 21 44.47 31.68 -11.63
N GLN A 22 44.88 31.16 -12.78
CA GLN A 22 43.98 30.34 -13.59
C GLN A 22 43.43 29.24 -12.69
N PRO A 23 42.12 28.96 -12.72
CA PRO A 23 41.59 27.82 -12.00
C PRO A 23 42.39 26.57 -12.41
N PRO A 24 42.77 25.72 -11.43
CA PRO A 24 43.58 24.55 -11.71
C PRO A 24 42.91 23.72 -12.80
N GLN A 25 43.63 23.41 -13.88
CA GLN A 25 43.09 22.53 -14.91
C GLN A 25 42.87 21.13 -14.33
N PRO A 26 41.77 20.44 -14.69
CA PRO A 26 41.51 19.10 -14.22
C PRO A 26 42.67 18.18 -14.61
N THR A 27 43.06 17.30 -13.70
CA THR A 27 44.06 16.27 -14.02
C THR A 27 43.53 15.37 -15.15
N GLN A 28 44.41 14.71 -15.90
CA GLN A 28 43.99 13.78 -16.96
C GLN A 28 43.05 12.69 -16.42
N ALA A 29 43.36 12.13 -15.25
CA ALA A 29 42.52 11.12 -14.60
C ALA A 29 41.14 11.66 -14.18
N GLN A 30 41.06 12.93 -13.79
CA GLN A 30 39.81 13.60 -13.48
C GLN A 30 38.97 13.84 -14.75
N ALA A 31 39.60 14.31 -15.83
CA ALA A 31 38.95 14.50 -17.12
C ALA A 31 38.41 13.17 -17.67
N GLU A 32 39.20 12.10 -17.64
CA GLU A 32 38.79 10.77 -18.14
C GLU A 32 37.57 10.19 -17.42
N LEU A 33 37.51 10.29 -16.08
CA LEU A 33 36.36 9.82 -15.31
C LEU A 33 35.11 10.66 -15.58
N TYR A 34 35.28 11.98 -15.67
CA TYR A 34 34.17 12.89 -15.97
C TYR A 34 33.63 12.68 -17.40
N GLU A 35 34.51 12.50 -18.40
CA GLU A 35 34.13 12.13 -19.77
C GLU A 35 33.38 10.81 -19.82
N ARG A 36 33.88 9.78 -19.11
CA ARG A 36 33.22 8.47 -19.05
C ARG A 36 31.82 8.57 -18.44
N TRP A 37 31.64 9.32 -17.36
CA TRP A 37 30.32 9.61 -16.82
C TRP A 37 29.44 10.29 -17.88
N ARG A 38 29.89 11.43 -18.42
CA ARG A 38 29.11 12.29 -19.32
C ARG A 38 28.67 11.58 -20.60
N ALA A 39 29.58 10.85 -21.23
CA ALA A 39 29.32 10.13 -22.48
C ALA A 39 28.26 9.03 -22.32
N ASN A 40 28.09 8.49 -21.10
CA ASN A 40 27.24 7.34 -20.84
C ASN A 40 25.90 7.69 -20.14
N MET A 41 25.68 8.95 -19.75
CA MET A 41 24.53 9.38 -18.92
C MET A 41 23.14 9.03 -19.50
N ARG A 42 23.03 8.79 -20.81
CA ARG A 42 21.76 8.54 -21.49
C ARG A 42 21.55 7.07 -21.82
N GLU A 43 22.45 6.50 -22.62
CA GLU A 43 22.28 5.17 -23.22
C GLU A 43 22.90 4.05 -22.39
N HIS A 44 23.88 4.37 -21.55
CA HIS A 44 24.65 3.41 -20.76
C HIS A 44 24.68 3.84 -19.30
N GLN A 45 23.51 4.09 -18.73
CA GLN A 45 23.37 4.71 -17.41
C GLN A 45 24.10 3.94 -16.30
N HIS A 46 24.15 2.61 -16.36
CA HIS A 46 24.94 1.85 -15.38
C HIS A 46 26.45 2.18 -15.45
N THR A 47 27.01 2.27 -16.66
CA THR A 47 28.41 2.70 -16.88
C THR A 47 28.65 4.12 -16.39
N ALA A 48 27.70 5.04 -16.62
CA ALA A 48 27.79 6.39 -16.08
C ALA A 48 27.75 6.40 -14.55
N TYR A 49 26.91 5.57 -13.93
CA TYR A 49 26.83 5.45 -12.48
C TYR A 49 28.13 4.97 -11.84
N GLU A 50 28.73 3.90 -12.37
CA GLU A 50 30.02 3.42 -11.85
C GLU A 50 31.12 4.49 -11.99
N ALA A 51 31.20 5.15 -13.15
CA ALA A 51 32.15 6.23 -13.37
C ALA A 51 31.89 7.44 -12.46
N GLY A 52 30.63 7.80 -12.24
CA GLY A 52 30.23 8.91 -11.38
C GLY A 52 30.53 8.63 -9.90
N LYS A 53 30.28 7.41 -9.42
CA LYS A 53 30.68 6.99 -8.09
C LYS A 53 32.19 7.01 -7.89
N GLU A 54 32.94 6.49 -8.86
CA GLU A 54 34.39 6.52 -8.82
C GLU A 54 34.91 7.96 -8.80
N TYR A 55 34.30 8.83 -9.60
CA TYR A 55 34.62 10.26 -9.61
C TYR A 55 34.39 10.91 -8.23
N LEU A 56 33.21 10.72 -7.64
CA LEU A 56 32.87 11.32 -6.34
C LEU A 56 33.71 10.77 -5.18
N ALA A 57 34.15 9.51 -5.26
CA ALA A 57 35.04 8.93 -4.27
C ALA A 57 36.45 9.57 -4.32
N LYS A 58 36.96 9.89 -5.52
CA LYS A 58 38.30 10.46 -5.71
C LYS A 58 38.34 11.99 -5.61
N TYR A 59 37.28 12.66 -6.08
CA TYR A 59 37.22 14.12 -6.22
C TYR A 59 35.92 14.69 -5.62
N PRO A 60 35.62 14.44 -4.33
CA PRO A 60 34.31 14.75 -3.74
C PRO A 60 33.97 16.26 -3.71
N ASN A 61 34.98 17.12 -3.70
CA ASN A 61 34.84 18.58 -3.52
C ASN A 61 35.25 19.39 -4.76
N ASP A 62 35.47 18.71 -5.89
CA ASP A 62 35.85 19.37 -7.15
C ASP A 62 34.67 20.09 -7.83
N GLU A 63 34.96 21.04 -8.73
CA GLU A 63 33.94 21.76 -9.51
C GLU A 63 32.99 20.83 -10.28
N TYR A 64 33.47 19.69 -10.81
CA TYR A 64 32.61 18.77 -11.55
C TYR A 64 31.78 17.87 -10.63
N ALA A 65 32.17 17.71 -9.36
CA ALA A 65 31.42 16.91 -8.39
C ALA A 65 30.00 17.45 -8.18
N ALA A 66 29.80 18.77 -8.34
CA ALA A 66 28.49 19.41 -8.28
C ALA A 66 27.52 18.96 -9.39
N TYR A 67 28.03 18.49 -10.53
CA TYR A 67 27.22 17.94 -11.63
C TYR A 67 27.06 16.43 -11.53
N VAL A 68 28.11 15.72 -11.11
CA VAL A 68 28.10 14.26 -11.00
C VAL A 68 27.20 13.80 -9.85
N ARG A 69 27.26 14.48 -8.70
CA ARG A 69 26.55 14.07 -7.48
C ARG A 69 25.03 14.00 -7.65
N PRO A 70 24.32 15.05 -8.14
CA PRO A 70 22.87 14.97 -8.29
C PRO A 70 22.42 13.87 -9.27
N TRP A 71 23.23 13.59 -10.30
CA TRP A 71 22.94 12.53 -11.25
C TRP A 71 23.10 11.14 -10.64
N VAL A 72 24.19 10.91 -9.90
CA VAL A 72 24.42 9.63 -9.18
C VAL A 72 23.32 9.39 -8.17
N GLU A 73 22.97 10.39 -7.36
CA GLU A 73 21.88 10.29 -6.39
C GLU A 73 20.51 10.05 -7.06
N ALA A 74 20.25 10.68 -8.22
CA ALA A 74 19.03 10.44 -8.99
C ALA A 74 18.97 9.01 -9.55
N TYR A 75 20.10 8.48 -10.04
CA TYR A 75 20.20 7.09 -10.49
C TYR A 75 19.93 6.12 -9.33
N GLU A 76 20.53 6.35 -8.15
CA GLU A 76 20.31 5.51 -6.97
C GLU A 76 18.85 5.55 -6.50
N ARG A 77 18.21 6.73 -6.45
CA ARG A 77 16.77 6.86 -6.16
C ARG A 77 15.91 6.07 -7.15
N ALA A 78 16.21 6.18 -8.45
CA ALA A 78 15.50 5.43 -9.49
C ALA A 78 15.72 3.92 -9.35
N ALA A 79 16.94 3.48 -9.04
CA ALA A 79 17.27 2.08 -8.81
C ALA A 79 16.53 1.50 -7.58
N ARG A 80 16.43 2.26 -6.48
CA ARG A 80 15.62 1.88 -5.31
C ARG A 80 14.14 1.67 -5.68
N LYS A 81 13.55 2.60 -6.44
CA LYS A 81 12.17 2.47 -6.93
C LYS A 81 11.99 1.23 -7.81
N ALA A 82 12.89 1.01 -8.77
CA ALA A 82 12.83 -0.15 -9.67
C ALA A 82 12.95 -1.48 -8.89
N ARG A 83 13.89 -1.55 -7.92
CA ARG A 83 14.04 -2.70 -7.04
C ARG A 83 12.78 -2.95 -6.22
N PHE A 84 12.18 -1.91 -5.65
CA PHE A 84 10.94 -2.03 -4.90
C PHE A 84 9.81 -2.63 -5.76
N GLN A 85 9.58 -2.10 -6.95
CA GLN A 85 8.56 -2.62 -7.88
C GLN A 85 8.84 -4.07 -8.31
N GLN A 86 10.11 -4.40 -8.58
CA GLN A 86 10.53 -5.76 -8.93
C GLN A 86 10.22 -6.75 -7.80
N LEU A 87 10.61 -6.43 -6.57
CA LEU A 87 10.38 -7.29 -5.40
C LEU A 87 8.90 -7.50 -5.12
N LEU A 88 8.09 -6.44 -5.26
CA LEU A 88 6.65 -6.49 -5.00
C LEU A 88 5.89 -7.28 -6.09
N TYR A 89 6.06 -6.91 -7.35
CA TYR A 89 5.17 -7.36 -8.42
C TYR A 89 5.67 -8.59 -9.18
N LYS A 90 6.99 -8.74 -9.33
CA LYS A 90 7.57 -9.84 -10.11
C LYS A 90 8.07 -10.96 -9.21
N ASP A 91 8.92 -10.63 -8.24
CA ASP A 91 9.57 -11.65 -7.40
C ASP A 91 8.67 -12.08 -6.23
N LYS A 92 7.64 -11.28 -5.89
CA LYS A 92 6.69 -11.53 -4.80
C LYS A 92 7.36 -11.74 -3.44
N LYS A 93 8.50 -11.09 -3.23
CA LYS A 93 9.28 -11.11 -2.00
C LYS A 93 8.80 -10.00 -1.08
N TYR A 94 7.61 -10.16 -0.51
CA TYR A 94 6.87 -9.06 0.13
C TYR A 94 7.58 -8.40 1.31
N SER A 95 8.24 -9.17 2.20
CA SER A 95 9.04 -8.59 3.29
C SER A 95 10.24 -7.77 2.78
N GLU A 96 10.91 -8.25 1.73
CA GLU A 96 12.02 -7.51 1.08
C GLU A 96 11.50 -6.26 0.35
N ALA A 97 10.34 -6.36 -0.31
CA ALA A 97 9.66 -5.23 -0.93
C ALA A 97 9.25 -4.18 0.09
N TYR A 98 8.73 -4.60 1.25
CA TYR A 98 8.39 -3.71 2.35
C TYR A 98 9.63 -2.97 2.88
N ALA A 99 10.75 -3.67 3.07
CA ALA A 99 12.01 -3.02 3.45
C ALA A 99 12.48 -1.99 2.41
N ALA A 100 12.49 -2.36 1.12
CA ALA A 100 12.93 -1.50 0.02
C ALA A 100 12.02 -0.26 -0.17
N GLY A 101 10.70 -0.42 -0.07
CA GLY A 101 9.77 0.70 -0.23
C GLY A 101 9.83 1.71 0.92
N ARG A 102 10.25 1.31 2.13
CA ARG A 102 10.56 2.27 3.22
C ARG A 102 11.72 3.19 2.84
N GLU A 103 12.74 2.69 2.16
CA GLU A 103 13.84 3.53 1.67
C GLU A 103 13.35 4.53 0.63
N VAL A 104 12.44 4.12 -0.27
CA VAL A 104 11.81 5.02 -1.25
C VAL A 104 11.04 6.15 -0.56
N LEU A 105 10.27 5.84 0.48
CA LEU A 105 9.52 6.86 1.23
C LEU A 105 10.38 7.74 2.14
N ALA A 106 11.61 7.32 2.47
CA ALA A 106 12.56 8.19 3.15
C ALA A 106 13.01 9.35 2.24
N ASP A 107 13.17 9.07 0.94
CA ASP A 107 13.48 10.08 -0.08
C ASP A 107 12.23 10.90 -0.47
N GLU A 108 11.07 10.24 -0.56
CA GLU A 108 9.83 10.82 -1.10
C GLU A 108 8.61 10.50 -0.20
N PRO A 109 8.48 11.16 0.96
CA PRO A 109 7.50 10.79 2.00
C PRO A 109 6.03 10.99 1.61
N GLU A 110 5.77 11.75 0.55
CA GLU A 110 4.42 12.04 0.02
C GLU A 110 4.17 11.38 -1.35
N ASN A 111 5.08 10.52 -1.83
CA ASN A 111 4.86 9.79 -3.07
C ASN A 111 3.71 8.78 -2.90
N LEU A 112 2.51 9.19 -3.29
CA LEU A 112 1.29 8.40 -3.11
C LEU A 112 1.38 7.00 -3.73
N LYS A 113 1.95 6.87 -4.94
CA LYS A 113 2.13 5.55 -5.56
C LYS A 113 2.99 4.65 -4.68
N ALA A 114 4.12 5.16 -4.18
CA ALA A 114 4.99 4.41 -3.29
C ALA A 114 4.30 4.08 -1.95
N ILE A 115 3.43 4.96 -1.41
CA ILE A 115 2.65 4.68 -0.21
C ILE A 115 1.65 3.54 -0.45
N ILE A 116 0.91 3.57 -1.57
CA ILE A 116 -0.05 2.51 -1.94
C ILE A 116 0.66 1.17 -2.13
N ASP A 117 1.76 1.17 -2.89
CA ASP A 117 2.56 -0.02 -3.14
C ASP A 117 3.12 -0.58 -1.82
N LEU A 118 3.56 0.29 -0.91
CA LEU A 118 4.14 -0.12 0.38
C LEU A 118 3.06 -0.67 1.33
N ALA A 119 1.86 -0.10 1.31
CA ALA A 119 0.71 -0.65 2.04
C ALA A 119 0.41 -2.08 1.57
N SER A 120 0.44 -2.30 0.26
CA SER A 120 0.23 -3.62 -0.36
C SER A 120 1.34 -4.60 0.03
N ALA A 121 2.61 -4.18 -0.04
CA ALA A 121 3.75 -5.00 0.36
C ALA A 121 3.68 -5.41 1.84
N ALA A 122 3.35 -4.47 2.73
CA ALA A 122 3.21 -4.73 4.16
C ALA A 122 2.03 -5.67 4.46
N TYR A 123 0.89 -5.48 3.80
CA TYR A 123 -0.28 -6.35 3.94
C TYR A 123 0.03 -7.79 3.49
N LEU A 124 0.67 -7.95 2.33
CA LEU A 124 1.05 -9.26 1.81
C LEU A 124 2.15 -9.93 2.65
N ALA A 125 3.09 -9.17 3.21
CA ALA A 125 4.08 -9.66 4.15
C ALA A 125 3.42 -10.16 5.45
N ALA A 126 2.46 -9.41 6.00
CA ALA A 126 1.69 -9.82 7.16
C ALA A 126 0.91 -11.12 6.91
N GLY A 127 0.26 -11.24 5.75
CA GLY A 127 -0.40 -12.49 5.34
C GLY A 127 0.55 -13.68 5.16
N ALA A 128 1.85 -13.44 4.94
CA ALA A 128 2.90 -14.44 4.87
C ALA A 128 3.55 -14.75 6.24
N GLY A 129 3.06 -14.17 7.33
CA GLY A 129 3.52 -14.41 8.71
C GLY A 129 4.37 -13.30 9.33
N ASP A 130 4.61 -12.19 8.62
CA ASP A 130 5.31 -11.03 9.16
C ASP A 130 4.35 -10.12 9.95
N GLU A 131 3.97 -10.55 11.15
CA GLU A 131 3.01 -9.83 12.01
C GLU A 131 3.44 -8.38 12.32
N ALA A 132 4.75 -8.11 12.31
CA ALA A 132 5.27 -6.75 12.52
C ALA A 132 4.87 -5.80 11.38
N ALA A 133 4.64 -6.32 10.17
CA ALA A 133 4.18 -5.53 9.03
C ALA A 133 2.69 -5.12 9.14
N LYS A 134 1.89 -5.79 9.97
CA LYS A 134 0.43 -5.57 10.07
C LYS A 134 0.08 -4.12 10.44
N ALA A 135 0.71 -3.60 11.49
CA ALA A 135 0.46 -2.23 11.97
C ALA A 135 0.89 -1.18 10.92
N ALA A 136 2.01 -1.43 10.23
CA ALA A 136 2.49 -0.56 9.18
C ALA A 136 1.55 -0.57 7.96
N ALA A 137 1.06 -1.74 7.56
CA ALA A 137 0.09 -1.87 6.47
C ALA A 137 -1.16 -1.02 6.74
N LEU A 138 -1.71 -1.11 7.95
CA LEU A 138 -2.89 -0.34 8.36
C LEU A 138 -2.63 1.17 8.33
N ALA A 139 -1.49 1.62 8.89
CA ALA A 139 -1.13 3.03 8.92
C ALA A 139 -0.92 3.60 7.51
N LEU A 140 -0.22 2.86 6.64
CA LEU A 140 0.02 3.25 5.25
C LEU A 140 -1.26 3.26 4.44
N ALA A 141 -2.14 2.27 4.61
CA ALA A 141 -3.41 2.21 3.91
C ALA A 141 -4.30 3.40 4.27
N ARG A 142 -4.41 3.74 5.56
CA ARG A 142 -5.15 4.93 6.02
C ARG A 142 -4.55 6.22 5.47
N LYS A 143 -3.22 6.34 5.45
CA LYS A 143 -2.53 7.49 4.84
C LYS A 143 -2.85 7.60 3.35
N ALA A 144 -2.80 6.49 2.62
CA ALA A 144 -3.11 6.45 1.19
C ALA A 144 -4.56 6.86 0.91
N VAL A 145 -5.53 6.36 1.68
CA VAL A 145 -6.94 6.76 1.58
C VAL A 145 -7.10 8.26 1.79
N GLY A 146 -6.55 8.81 2.87
CA GLY A 146 -6.64 10.25 3.15
C GLY A 146 -5.98 11.12 2.07
N LEU A 147 -4.86 10.66 1.50
CA LEU A 147 -4.25 11.32 0.36
C LEU A 147 -5.13 11.23 -0.89
N LEU A 148 -5.70 10.08 -1.22
CA LEU A 148 -6.57 9.90 -2.41
C LEU A 148 -7.85 10.75 -2.32
N GLU A 149 -8.44 10.86 -1.14
CA GLU A 149 -9.63 11.70 -0.90
C GLU A 149 -9.34 13.20 -1.08
N ALA A 150 -8.08 13.62 -0.88
CA ALA A 150 -7.62 14.98 -1.17
C ALA A 150 -7.39 15.26 -2.68
N ASN A 151 -7.73 14.29 -3.56
CA ASN A 151 -7.66 14.35 -5.03
C ASN A 151 -6.27 14.72 -5.64
N PRO A 152 -5.22 13.94 -5.34
CA PRO A 152 -3.87 14.17 -5.85
C PRO A 152 -3.77 13.72 -7.31
N LYS A 153 -2.95 14.43 -8.09
CA LYS A 153 -2.63 14.05 -9.47
C LYS A 153 -1.69 12.85 -9.49
N VAL A 154 -2.24 11.64 -9.50
CA VAL A 154 -1.48 10.43 -9.84
C VAL A 154 -1.67 10.14 -11.33
N THR A 155 -0.56 10.08 -12.07
CA THR A 155 -0.56 9.84 -13.51
C THR A 155 -0.34 8.38 -13.88
N ASP A 156 0.15 7.56 -12.94
CA ASP A 156 0.34 6.12 -13.11
C ASP A 156 -0.33 5.36 -11.97
N TRP A 157 -1.42 4.67 -12.30
CA TRP A 157 -2.22 3.89 -11.37
C TRP A 157 -1.80 2.43 -11.28
N GLN A 158 -0.89 1.96 -12.15
CA GLN A 158 -0.57 0.53 -12.22
C GLN A 158 -0.05 -0.01 -10.88
N PRO A 159 -0.49 -1.21 -10.47
CA PRO A 159 -1.32 -2.17 -11.23
C PRO A 159 -2.83 -1.91 -11.18
N PHE A 160 -3.29 -0.89 -10.45
CA PHE A 160 -4.70 -0.52 -10.39
C PHE A 160 -5.15 0.15 -11.69
N ARG A 161 -6.43 0.01 -11.99
CA ARG A 161 -7.04 0.63 -13.18
C ARG A 161 -7.13 2.15 -13.03
N ASN A 162 -7.45 2.62 -11.83
CA ASN A 162 -7.71 4.03 -11.51
C ASN A 162 -7.75 4.24 -9.98
N SER A 163 -8.05 5.46 -9.55
CA SER A 163 -8.18 5.81 -8.13
C SER A 163 -9.27 5.04 -7.39
N ALA A 164 -10.40 4.75 -8.03
CA ALA A 164 -11.50 4.02 -7.38
C ALA A 164 -11.12 2.56 -7.12
N ASP A 165 -10.35 1.96 -8.04
CA ASP A 165 -9.81 0.62 -7.91
C ASP A 165 -8.80 0.53 -6.77
N ALA A 166 -7.87 1.50 -6.68
CA ALA A 166 -6.93 1.62 -5.56
C ALA A 166 -7.65 1.84 -4.23
N LEU A 167 -8.64 2.74 -4.18
CA LEU A 167 -9.41 3.03 -2.97
C LEU A 167 -10.17 1.79 -2.47
N GLY A 168 -10.85 1.08 -3.37
CA GLY A 168 -11.55 -0.16 -3.02
C GLY A 168 -10.61 -1.25 -2.47
N TYR A 169 -9.40 -1.35 -3.00
CA TYR A 169 -8.37 -2.23 -2.44
C TYR A 169 -7.89 -1.80 -1.06
N LEU A 170 -7.63 -0.51 -0.86
CA LEU A 170 -7.18 0.02 0.43
C LEU A 170 -8.25 -0.12 1.52
N ASP A 171 -9.51 0.13 1.18
CA ASP A 171 -10.65 -0.12 2.09
C ASP A 171 -10.72 -1.60 2.50
N PHE A 172 -10.53 -2.52 1.55
CA PHE A 172 -10.46 -3.94 1.88
C PHE A 172 -9.29 -4.28 2.81
N VAL A 173 -8.09 -3.76 2.54
CA VAL A 173 -6.91 -3.96 3.39
C VAL A 173 -7.18 -3.45 4.81
N ILE A 174 -7.73 -2.24 4.96
CA ILE A 174 -8.08 -1.68 6.27
C ILE A 174 -9.10 -2.57 6.98
N GLY A 175 -10.18 -2.92 6.29
CA GLY A 175 -11.27 -3.74 6.84
C GLY A 175 -10.79 -5.11 7.30
N ASP A 176 -9.97 -5.79 6.50
CA ASP A 176 -9.40 -7.10 6.85
C ASP A 176 -8.46 -7.01 8.07
N LEU A 177 -7.56 -6.02 8.09
CA LEU A 177 -6.58 -5.88 9.15
C LEU A 177 -7.21 -5.58 10.51
N ILE A 178 -8.31 -4.82 10.54
CA ILE A 178 -9.01 -4.46 11.79
C ILE A 178 -10.12 -5.43 12.18
N LEU A 179 -10.52 -6.37 11.30
CA LEU A 179 -11.65 -7.27 11.51
C LEU A 179 -11.65 -7.98 12.88
N LYS A 180 -10.46 -8.41 13.34
CA LYS A 180 -10.32 -9.11 14.62
C LYS A 180 -10.61 -8.19 15.81
N ASP A 181 -10.13 -6.95 15.75
CA ASP A 181 -10.01 -6.06 16.90
C ASP A 181 -11.15 -5.02 16.93
N ALA A 182 -11.70 -4.67 15.77
CA ALA A 182 -12.79 -3.72 15.58
C ALA A 182 -13.74 -4.21 14.46
N PRO A 183 -14.49 -5.31 14.66
CA PRO A 183 -15.35 -5.89 13.63
C PRO A 183 -16.49 -4.96 13.18
N ALA A 184 -16.98 -4.07 14.05
CA ALA A 184 -17.99 -3.08 13.69
C ALA A 184 -17.43 -2.06 12.68
N ASP A 185 -16.23 -1.51 12.94
CA ASP A 185 -15.55 -0.60 12.02
C ASP A 185 -15.15 -1.31 10.72
N ALA A 186 -14.77 -2.59 10.80
CA ALA A 186 -14.43 -3.40 9.63
C ALA A 186 -15.58 -3.48 8.63
N ILE A 187 -16.84 -3.54 9.09
CA ILE A 187 -18.03 -3.52 8.21
C ILE A 187 -18.01 -2.28 7.33
N THR A 188 -17.72 -1.10 7.87
CA THR A 188 -17.70 0.15 7.11
C THR A 188 -16.74 0.06 5.93
N TYR A 189 -15.50 -0.37 6.17
CA TYR A 189 -14.48 -0.46 5.12
C TYR A 189 -14.73 -1.61 4.14
N LEU A 190 -15.09 -2.80 4.63
CA LEU A 190 -15.41 -3.95 3.77
C LEU A 190 -16.63 -3.69 2.88
N ARG A 191 -17.63 -2.95 3.37
CA ARG A 191 -18.77 -2.50 2.53
C ARG A 191 -18.33 -1.52 1.47
N LYS A 192 -17.50 -0.51 1.80
CA LYS A 192 -16.96 0.42 0.81
C LYS A 192 -16.22 -0.34 -0.30
N ALA A 193 -15.36 -1.29 0.07
CA ALA A 193 -14.68 -2.15 -0.88
C ALA A 193 -15.66 -2.97 -1.76
N ALA A 194 -16.66 -3.61 -1.16
CA ALA A 194 -17.67 -4.41 -1.88
C ALA A 194 -18.60 -3.58 -2.78
N LEU A 195 -18.78 -2.28 -2.48
CA LEU A 195 -19.62 -1.37 -3.27
C LEU A 195 -18.83 -0.57 -4.31
N SER A 196 -17.51 -0.50 -4.19
CA SER A 196 -16.62 0.23 -5.10
C SER A 196 -16.58 -0.35 -6.53
N ASP A 197 -16.20 0.49 -7.50
CA ASP A 197 -15.77 0.04 -8.84
C ASP A 197 -14.29 -0.40 -8.81
N SER A 198 -14.02 -1.44 -8.02
CA SER A 198 -12.70 -2.06 -7.93
C SER A 198 -12.75 -3.54 -8.30
N ALA A 199 -11.59 -4.09 -8.65
CA ALA A 199 -11.44 -5.54 -8.82
C ALA A 199 -11.78 -6.31 -7.53
N VAL A 200 -11.62 -5.69 -6.35
CA VAL A 200 -11.92 -6.30 -5.06
C VAL A 200 -13.40 -6.67 -4.93
N LYS A 201 -14.32 -5.91 -5.54
CA LYS A 201 -15.76 -6.27 -5.56
C LYS A 201 -16.04 -7.64 -6.18
N GLN A 202 -15.14 -8.15 -7.01
CA GLN A 202 -15.24 -9.48 -7.64
C GLN A 202 -14.44 -10.55 -6.90
N THR A 203 -13.80 -10.21 -5.78
CA THR A 203 -13.07 -11.19 -4.98
C THR A 203 -14.00 -11.87 -3.98
N PRO A 204 -13.94 -13.19 -3.80
CA PRO A 204 -14.72 -13.89 -2.77
C PRO A 204 -14.40 -13.41 -1.35
N ASP A 205 -13.14 -13.03 -1.16
CA ASP A 205 -12.54 -12.68 0.12
C ASP A 205 -13.24 -11.51 0.82
N VAL A 206 -13.62 -10.45 0.09
CA VAL A 206 -14.29 -9.27 0.68
C VAL A 206 -15.61 -9.66 1.33
N TYR A 207 -16.38 -10.55 0.71
CA TYR A 207 -17.68 -10.97 1.22
C TYR A 207 -17.56 -11.96 2.38
N ALA A 208 -16.59 -12.89 2.32
CA ALA A 208 -16.32 -13.78 3.46
C ALA A 208 -15.89 -13.00 4.72
N ARG A 209 -15.07 -11.96 4.55
CA ARG A 209 -14.67 -11.07 5.66
C ARG A 209 -15.83 -10.24 6.15
N LEU A 210 -16.70 -9.75 5.25
CA LEU A 210 -17.89 -9.01 5.62
C LEU A 210 -18.88 -9.88 6.42
N ALA A 211 -19.06 -11.15 6.04
CA ALA A 211 -19.84 -12.11 6.80
C ALA A 211 -19.28 -12.32 8.22
N ALA A 212 -17.97 -12.51 8.34
CA ALA A 212 -17.29 -12.62 9.63
C ALA A 212 -17.42 -11.34 10.48
N ALA A 213 -17.42 -10.16 9.84
CA ALA A 213 -17.58 -8.88 10.52
C ALA A 213 -18.97 -8.73 11.13
N TYR A 214 -20.03 -9.03 10.37
CA TYR A 214 -21.41 -9.06 10.87
C TYR A 214 -21.59 -10.11 11.97
N ALA A 215 -20.99 -11.29 11.80
CA ALA A 215 -21.06 -12.37 12.78
C ALA A 215 -20.53 -11.89 14.15
N LYS A 216 -19.31 -11.36 14.18
CA LYS A 216 -18.63 -10.95 15.42
C LYS A 216 -19.22 -9.69 16.06
N SER A 217 -19.55 -8.68 15.26
CA SER A 217 -19.98 -7.38 15.78
C SER A 217 -21.45 -7.34 16.19
N GLU A 218 -22.32 -8.03 15.45
CA GLU A 218 -23.77 -7.88 15.58
C GLU A 218 -24.44 -9.19 15.99
N TYR A 219 -24.18 -10.29 15.28
CA TYR A 219 -24.92 -11.54 15.48
C TYR A 219 -24.57 -12.23 16.80
N GLU A 220 -23.28 -12.47 17.07
CA GLU A 220 -22.83 -13.19 18.27
C GLU A 220 -23.31 -12.53 19.59
N PRO A 221 -23.25 -11.19 19.76
CA PRO A 221 -23.85 -10.53 20.93
C PRO A 221 -25.36 -10.74 21.04
N LEU A 222 -26.11 -10.58 19.94
CA LEU A 222 -27.57 -10.74 19.95
C LEU A 222 -27.99 -12.19 20.20
N ALA A 223 -27.31 -13.15 19.57
CA ALA A 223 -27.57 -14.56 19.73
C ALA A 223 -27.29 -15.03 21.17
N ARG A 224 -26.21 -14.53 21.78
CA ARG A 224 -25.89 -14.79 23.19
C ARG A 224 -26.94 -14.20 24.14
N ASP A 225 -27.32 -12.94 23.96
CA ASP A 225 -28.36 -12.30 24.78
C ASP A 225 -29.70 -13.06 24.65
N PHE A 226 -30.05 -13.49 23.45
CA PHE A 226 -31.23 -14.32 23.22
C PHE A 226 -31.14 -15.66 23.95
N ALA A 227 -29.99 -16.35 23.84
CA ALA A 227 -29.79 -17.64 24.48
C ALA A 227 -29.88 -17.54 26.01
N GLU A 228 -29.22 -16.55 26.61
CA GLU A 228 -29.23 -16.32 28.06
C GLU A 228 -30.65 -16.02 28.60
N ARG A 229 -31.45 -15.26 27.83
CA ARG A 229 -32.77 -14.82 28.28
C ARG A 229 -33.91 -15.77 27.95
N TYR A 230 -33.84 -16.46 26.80
CA TYR A 230 -35.00 -17.14 26.23
C TYR A 230 -34.77 -18.60 25.84
N ALA A 231 -33.54 -19.12 25.80
CA ALA A 231 -33.31 -20.51 25.41
C ALA A 231 -34.01 -21.49 26.38
N GLY A 232 -34.69 -22.49 25.81
CA GLY A 232 -35.42 -23.51 26.57
C GLY A 232 -36.68 -23.01 27.29
N LYS A 233 -37.09 -21.75 27.06
CA LYS A 233 -38.33 -21.18 27.60
C LYS A 233 -39.40 -21.12 26.52
N GLU A 234 -40.66 -21.00 26.94
CA GLU A 234 -41.77 -20.76 26.01
C GLU A 234 -41.58 -19.42 25.28
N ALA A 235 -42.05 -19.37 24.03
CA ALA A 235 -41.97 -18.15 23.24
C ALA A 235 -42.85 -17.05 23.85
N THR A 236 -42.26 -15.86 24.01
CA THR A 236 -42.90 -14.65 24.52
C THR A 236 -42.86 -13.55 23.46
N PRO A 237 -43.69 -12.49 23.57
CA PRO A 237 -43.56 -11.31 22.72
C PRO A 237 -42.14 -10.72 22.73
N GLU A 238 -41.47 -10.74 23.88
CA GLU A 238 -40.10 -10.26 24.05
C GLU A 238 -39.08 -11.16 23.33
N SER A 239 -39.23 -12.48 23.40
CA SER A 239 -38.35 -13.40 22.64
C SER A 239 -38.55 -13.24 21.14
N GLN A 240 -39.79 -13.05 20.67
CA GLN A 240 -40.07 -12.79 19.26
C GLN A 240 -39.47 -11.46 18.79
N ALA A 241 -39.57 -10.40 19.60
CA ALA A 241 -38.95 -9.12 19.32
C ALA A 241 -37.41 -9.20 19.29
N ALA A 242 -36.80 -10.02 20.14
CA ALA A 242 -35.36 -10.28 20.10
C ALA A 242 -34.95 -11.03 18.82
N LEU A 243 -35.70 -12.04 18.40
CA LEU A 243 -35.47 -12.73 17.12
C LEU A 243 -35.61 -11.79 15.92
N ALA A 244 -36.56 -10.87 15.95
CA ALA A 244 -36.73 -9.86 14.90
C ALA A 244 -35.52 -8.93 14.73
N LYS A 245 -34.67 -8.78 15.76
CA LYS A 245 -33.38 -8.07 15.67
C LYS A 245 -32.27 -8.95 15.11
N ILE A 246 -32.29 -10.25 15.38
CA ILE A 246 -31.30 -11.21 14.91
C ILE A 246 -31.45 -11.49 13.42
N TYR A 247 -32.68 -11.70 12.93
CA TYR A 247 -32.90 -12.15 11.55
C TYR A 247 -32.31 -11.23 10.48
N PRO A 248 -32.43 -9.89 10.54
CA PRO A 248 -31.80 -9.02 9.54
C PRO A 248 -30.27 -9.08 9.53
N VAL A 249 -29.63 -9.38 10.68
CA VAL A 249 -28.18 -9.60 10.74
C VAL A 249 -27.82 -10.94 10.10
N LEU A 250 -28.58 -11.98 10.43
CA LEU A 250 -28.39 -13.32 9.87
C LEU A 250 -28.57 -13.33 8.34
N ASP A 251 -29.58 -12.61 7.84
CA ASP A 251 -29.85 -12.46 6.40
C ASP A 251 -28.66 -11.76 5.68
N ARG A 252 -27.98 -10.80 6.34
CA ARG A 252 -26.75 -10.17 5.82
C ARG A 252 -25.55 -11.12 5.79
N ILE A 253 -25.39 -11.96 6.82
CA ILE A 253 -24.32 -12.97 6.86
C ILE A 253 -24.54 -14.01 5.75
N ILE A 254 -25.79 -14.47 5.58
CA ILE A 254 -26.19 -15.41 4.51
C ILE A 254 -25.92 -14.81 3.13
N ASP A 255 -26.33 -13.56 2.86
CA ASP A 255 -26.03 -12.89 1.58
C ASP A 255 -24.53 -12.81 1.31
N ALA A 256 -23.73 -12.40 2.31
CA ALA A 256 -22.30 -12.26 2.18
C ALA A 256 -21.60 -13.61 1.91
N TYR A 257 -21.93 -14.68 2.63
CA TYR A 257 -21.38 -16.00 2.32
C TYR A 257 -21.86 -16.54 0.96
N ALA A 258 -23.11 -16.30 0.57
CA ALA A 258 -23.61 -16.69 -0.75
C ALA A 258 -22.79 -16.00 -1.87
N ARG A 259 -22.45 -14.71 -1.72
CA ARG A 259 -21.57 -14.00 -2.66
C ARG A 259 -20.16 -14.59 -2.68
N ALA A 260 -19.60 -14.89 -1.51
CA ALA A 260 -18.28 -15.53 -1.42
C ALA A 260 -18.26 -16.89 -2.14
N VAL A 261 -19.28 -17.73 -1.95
CA VAL A 261 -19.41 -19.04 -2.61
C VAL A 261 -19.63 -18.90 -4.12
N ALA A 262 -20.44 -17.93 -4.54
CA ALA A 262 -20.74 -17.67 -5.95
C ALA A 262 -19.50 -17.20 -6.71
N LEU A 263 -18.76 -16.24 -6.16
CA LEU A 263 -17.57 -15.65 -6.80
C LEU A 263 -16.33 -16.55 -6.74
N SER A 264 -16.29 -17.50 -5.79
CA SER A 264 -15.19 -18.47 -5.69
C SER A 264 -15.37 -19.67 -6.61
N LYS A 265 -16.52 -19.75 -7.29
CA LYS A 265 -16.79 -20.82 -8.26
C LYS A 265 -15.74 -20.80 -9.36
N ASP A 266 -15.18 -21.96 -9.65
CA ASP A 266 -14.18 -22.17 -10.72
C ASP A 266 -12.85 -21.41 -10.51
N VAL A 267 -12.55 -21.00 -9.27
CA VAL A 267 -11.31 -20.31 -8.90
C VAL A 267 -10.47 -21.22 -7.99
N PRO A 268 -9.46 -21.96 -8.52
CA PRO A 268 -8.79 -23.05 -7.80
C PRO A 268 -8.22 -22.67 -6.43
N GLN A 269 -7.68 -21.45 -6.28
CA GLN A 269 -7.11 -21.01 -5.00
C GLN A 269 -8.14 -20.92 -3.87
N TYR A 270 -9.43 -20.85 -4.19
CA TYR A 270 -10.51 -20.78 -3.21
C TYR A 270 -11.22 -22.12 -2.98
N ASN A 271 -10.82 -23.24 -3.61
CA ASN A 271 -11.55 -24.51 -3.49
C ASN A 271 -11.80 -24.94 -2.03
N ALA A 272 -10.77 -24.87 -1.18
CA ALA A 272 -10.89 -25.21 0.24
C ALA A 272 -11.76 -24.20 1.00
N ALA A 273 -11.52 -22.90 0.78
CA ALA A 273 -12.27 -21.82 1.43
C ALA A 273 -13.76 -21.85 1.06
N ARG A 274 -14.07 -22.07 -0.23
CA ARG A 274 -15.42 -22.19 -0.77
C ARG A 274 -16.20 -23.32 -0.12
N SER A 275 -15.58 -24.50 0.06
CA SER A 275 -16.24 -25.62 0.74
C SER A 275 -16.64 -25.27 2.17
N ARG A 276 -15.74 -24.61 2.92
CA ARG A 276 -16.04 -24.12 4.27
C ARG A 276 -17.16 -23.07 4.26
N TRP A 277 -17.07 -22.07 3.39
CA TRP A 277 -18.09 -21.02 3.29
C TRP A 277 -19.46 -21.58 2.88
N LEU A 278 -19.50 -22.58 2.00
CA LEU A 278 -20.74 -23.26 1.62
C LEU A 278 -21.34 -24.04 2.80
N GLN A 279 -20.50 -24.69 3.61
CA GLN A 279 -20.97 -25.36 4.82
C GLN A 279 -21.58 -24.34 5.80
N GLU A 280 -20.84 -23.28 6.13
CA GLU A 280 -21.30 -22.21 7.03
C GLU A 280 -22.61 -21.58 6.52
N LEU A 281 -22.67 -21.25 5.23
CA LEU A 281 -23.88 -20.75 4.57
C LEU A 281 -25.05 -21.72 4.70
N THR A 282 -24.83 -23.02 4.48
CA THR A 282 -25.90 -24.04 4.52
C THR A 282 -26.48 -24.16 5.92
N GLU A 283 -25.63 -24.16 6.95
CA GLU A 283 -26.05 -24.24 8.35
C GLU A 283 -26.87 -23.01 8.76
N LEU A 284 -26.39 -21.81 8.42
CA LEU A 284 -27.10 -20.55 8.70
C LEU A 284 -28.42 -20.47 7.94
N TYR A 285 -28.44 -20.89 6.67
CA TYR A 285 -29.65 -20.93 5.86
C TYR A 285 -30.70 -21.86 6.45
N LYS A 286 -30.32 -23.07 6.85
CA LYS A 286 -31.20 -24.03 7.53
C LYS A 286 -31.76 -23.46 8.82
N SER A 287 -30.92 -22.82 9.64
CA SER A 287 -31.37 -22.17 10.88
C SER A 287 -32.41 -21.08 10.64
N ARG A 288 -32.39 -20.44 9.47
CA ARG A 288 -33.30 -19.35 9.08
C ARG A 288 -34.59 -19.85 8.39
N HIS A 289 -34.60 -21.10 7.91
CA HIS A 289 -35.64 -21.70 7.08
C HIS A 289 -36.08 -23.08 7.58
N ASP A 290 -36.25 -23.23 8.90
CA ASP A 290 -36.81 -24.44 9.53
C ASP A 290 -36.13 -25.76 9.12
N GLY A 291 -34.80 -25.72 8.92
CA GLY A 291 -34.00 -26.88 8.53
C GLY A 291 -33.99 -27.18 7.03
N ALA A 292 -34.75 -26.44 6.22
CA ALA A 292 -34.81 -26.60 4.77
C ALA A 292 -33.62 -25.97 4.05
N THR A 293 -33.32 -26.49 2.86
CA THR A 293 -32.33 -25.92 1.93
C THR A 293 -32.97 -25.42 0.64
N ASP A 294 -34.30 -25.44 0.56
CA ASP A 294 -35.05 -25.00 -0.60
C ASP A 294 -34.73 -23.54 -0.89
N GLY A 295 -34.38 -23.22 -2.14
CA GLY A 295 -33.98 -21.87 -2.56
C GLY A 295 -32.51 -21.51 -2.31
N LEU A 296 -31.72 -22.32 -1.60
CA LEU A 296 -30.30 -22.01 -1.32
C LEU A 296 -29.46 -21.90 -2.61
N ASN A 297 -29.65 -22.84 -3.55
CA ASN A 297 -28.95 -22.80 -4.83
C ASN A 297 -29.36 -21.57 -5.67
N ASP A 298 -30.65 -21.20 -5.64
CA ASP A 298 -31.15 -20.02 -6.33
C ASP A 298 -30.59 -18.73 -5.72
N LEU A 299 -30.45 -18.68 -4.39
CA LEU A 299 -29.77 -17.60 -3.69
C LEU A 299 -28.33 -17.47 -4.18
N ILE A 300 -27.53 -18.54 -4.10
CA ILE A 300 -26.11 -18.52 -4.52
C ILE A 300 -25.98 -18.08 -5.98
N THR A 301 -26.86 -18.56 -6.86
CA THR A 301 -26.83 -18.24 -8.29
C THR A 301 -27.11 -16.76 -8.57
N ASN A 302 -28.04 -16.15 -7.82
CA ASN A 302 -28.56 -14.82 -8.13
C ASN A 302 -28.04 -13.69 -7.24
N VAL A 303 -27.38 -14.00 -6.12
CA VAL A 303 -27.00 -13.01 -5.10
C VAL A 303 -26.08 -11.92 -5.64
N VAL A 304 -25.14 -12.25 -6.52
CA VAL A 304 -24.19 -11.28 -7.10
C VAL A 304 -24.87 -10.24 -7.99
N ASN A 305 -26.07 -10.54 -8.50
CA ASN A 305 -26.87 -9.63 -9.32
C ASN A 305 -27.78 -8.71 -8.49
N LYS A 306 -27.84 -8.92 -7.16
CA LYS A 306 -28.64 -8.11 -6.24
C LYS A 306 -27.76 -7.05 -5.56
N PRO A 307 -28.31 -5.87 -5.21
CA PRO A 307 -27.64 -4.94 -4.33
C PRO A 307 -27.23 -5.60 -3.02
N LEU A 308 -26.11 -5.16 -2.43
CA LEU A 308 -25.71 -5.61 -1.10
C LEU A 308 -26.78 -5.13 -0.10
N PRO A 309 -27.27 -5.98 0.82
CA PRO A 309 -28.29 -5.55 1.78
C PRO A 309 -27.81 -4.36 2.61
N GLU A 310 -28.70 -3.42 2.92
CA GLU A 310 -28.36 -2.27 3.76
C GLU A 310 -28.02 -2.69 5.19
N THR A 311 -27.13 -1.95 5.85
CA THR A 311 -26.92 -2.10 7.29
C THR A 311 -27.93 -1.25 8.03
N THR A 312 -28.46 -1.79 9.13
CA THR A 312 -29.17 -0.99 10.12
C THR A 312 -28.13 -0.21 10.92
N THR A 313 -27.54 0.82 10.32
CA THR A 313 -26.78 1.81 11.10
C THR A 313 -27.77 2.88 11.54
N PRO A 314 -27.80 3.29 12.82
CA PRO A 314 -28.59 4.44 13.26
C PRO A 314 -28.20 5.73 12.52
#